data_AF-A0A954STN0-F1
#
_entry.id   AF-A0A954STN0-F1
#
_cell.length_a   1.000
_cell.length_b   1.000
_cell.length_c   1.000
_cell.angle_alpha   90.00
_cell.angle_beta   90.00
_cell.angle_gamma   90.00
#
_symmetry.space_group_name_H-M   'P 1'
#
loop_
_entity.id
_entity.type
_entity.pdbx_description
1 polymer ?
#
loop_
_entity_poly.entity_id
_entity_poly.type
_entity_poly.pdbx_seq_one_letter_code
_entity_poly.pdbx_strand_id
1 'polypeptide(L)'
;MAESADTIKEIAKQRKPLSTEFDKHWGKDDVRTALWEMQHHKCCYCERERDKTRESDIEHFRPKAEVTEVADHPGYWWLAYCWENLFFSCRKCNQEYKKNFFPVADEQKRARTENCDLAEEDPYLIDPTQKDPEEHISFDWYEVKSKSDGLKSTQVFATGRTDYGKKTIEVLGLNEDELTVERAGLIQALKSLATLMNVSQLGHGISVEERAEEIRQATSAKLPFTAFRREYFRKVGLGKYIADD
;
A
#
# COMPACT_ATOMS: atom_id res chain seq x y z
N MET A 1 -9.52 -2.59 26.14
CA MET A 1 -8.61 -2.34 25.00
C MET A 1 -9.30 -2.34 23.64
N ALA A 2 -10.60 -2.68 23.54
CA ALA A 2 -11.40 -2.54 22.30
C ALA A 2 -12.11 -1.17 22.17
N GLU A 3 -12.07 -0.33 23.21
CA GLU A 3 -12.99 0.81 23.33
C GLU A 3 -12.78 1.91 22.29
N SER A 4 -11.56 2.30 21.86
CA SER A 4 -11.42 3.44 20.93
C SER A 4 -11.35 3.14 19.43
N ALA A 5 -11.13 1.90 19.00
CA ALA A 5 -11.43 1.50 17.62
C ALA A 5 -12.95 1.48 17.39
N ASP A 6 -13.71 0.93 18.35
CA ASP A 6 -15.16 1.07 18.40
C ASP A 6 -15.57 2.53 18.60
N THR A 7 -14.83 3.34 19.38
CA THR A 7 -15.12 4.77 19.53
C THR A 7 -14.88 5.55 18.23
N ILE A 8 -13.88 5.25 17.39
CA ILE A 8 -13.78 5.91 16.08
C ILE A 8 -14.88 5.44 15.15
N LYS A 9 -15.22 4.15 15.13
CA LYS A 9 -16.37 3.69 14.35
C LYS A 9 -17.67 4.31 14.82
N GLU A 10 -17.87 4.48 16.13
CA GLU A 10 -19.03 5.16 16.72
C GLU A 10 -18.97 6.68 16.53
N ILE A 11 -17.80 7.34 16.61
CA ILE A 11 -17.63 8.77 16.26
C ILE A 11 -17.89 8.96 14.77
N ALA A 12 -17.39 8.10 13.89
CA ALA A 12 -17.65 8.12 12.46
C ALA A 12 -19.15 7.94 12.16
N LYS A 13 -19.83 7.08 12.92
CA LYS A 13 -21.29 6.89 12.84
C LYS A 13 -22.09 8.06 13.40
N GLN A 14 -21.60 8.77 14.42
CA GLN A 14 -22.40 9.72 15.19
C GLN A 14 -22.04 11.20 14.92
N ARG A 15 -20.81 11.53 14.52
CA ARG A 15 -20.33 12.91 14.28
C ARG A 15 -19.13 12.95 13.32
N LYS A 16 -19.39 13.34 12.06
CA LYS A 16 -18.39 14.09 11.27
C LYS A 16 -17.91 15.27 12.14
N PRO A 17 -16.62 15.67 12.11
CA PRO A 17 -16.21 16.94 12.70
C PRO A 17 -17.18 18.05 12.26
N LEU A 18 -17.46 19.03 13.13
CA LEU A 18 -18.38 20.14 12.84
C LEU A 18 -17.64 21.40 12.37
N SER A 19 -16.31 21.39 12.44
CA SER A 19 -15.45 22.49 12.01
C SER A 19 -14.06 21.96 11.67
N THR A 20 -13.18 22.85 11.21
CA THR A 20 -11.74 22.58 10.99
C THR A 20 -10.93 22.44 12.29
N GLU A 21 -11.51 22.79 13.44
CA GLU A 21 -10.92 22.58 14.76
C GLU A 21 -11.52 21.32 15.42
N PHE A 22 -10.68 20.32 15.66
CA PHE A 22 -11.08 19.03 16.23
C PHE A 22 -9.91 18.28 16.84
N ASP A 23 -10.21 17.42 17.83
CA ASP A 23 -9.21 16.64 18.56
C ASP A 23 -8.58 15.54 17.71
N LYS A 24 -7.33 15.16 18.02
CA LYS A 24 -6.61 14.12 17.27
C LYS A 24 -6.99 12.70 17.70
N HIS A 25 -8.28 12.36 17.67
CA HIS A 25 -8.76 11.04 18.12
C HIS A 25 -8.18 9.86 17.31
N TRP A 26 -7.84 10.06 16.03
CA TRP A 26 -7.15 9.04 15.21
C TRP A 26 -5.76 8.67 15.73
N GLY A 27 -5.10 9.54 16.49
CA GLY A 27 -3.75 9.30 17.03
C GLY A 27 -3.70 8.36 18.24
N LYS A 28 -4.86 7.88 18.72
CA LYS A 28 -4.95 6.95 19.85
C LYS A 28 -4.35 5.58 19.50
N ASP A 29 -3.80 4.91 20.51
CA ASP A 29 -3.03 3.67 20.30
C ASP A 29 -3.87 2.50 19.80
N ASP A 30 -5.13 2.40 20.19
CA ASP A 30 -6.02 1.33 19.72
C ASP A 30 -6.46 1.50 18.27
N VAL A 31 -6.67 2.73 17.80
CA VAL A 31 -6.88 3.03 16.37
C VAL A 31 -5.66 2.58 15.57
N ARG A 32 -4.47 2.98 16.03
CA ARG A 32 -3.19 2.57 15.42
C ARG A 32 -3.04 1.05 15.43
N THR A 33 -3.34 0.40 16.54
CA THR A 33 -3.21 -1.05 16.71
C THR A 33 -4.18 -1.79 15.78
N ALA A 34 -5.44 -1.37 15.72
CA ALA A 34 -6.43 -1.97 14.84
C ALA A 34 -6.06 -1.84 13.36
N LEU A 35 -5.64 -0.66 12.90
CA LEU A 35 -5.18 -0.48 11.51
C LEU A 35 -3.91 -1.30 11.21
N TRP A 36 -2.97 -1.35 12.16
CA TRP A 36 -1.75 -2.13 12.05
C TRP A 36 -2.06 -3.63 11.92
N GLU A 37 -2.94 -4.19 12.76
CA GLU A 37 -3.37 -5.60 12.70
C GLU A 37 -4.12 -5.90 11.39
N MET A 38 -5.07 -5.04 11.00
CA MET A 38 -5.84 -5.18 9.76
C MET A 38 -4.95 -5.16 8.52
N GLN A 39 -3.84 -4.43 8.55
CA GLN A 39 -2.88 -4.34 7.45
C GLN A 39 -1.71 -5.31 7.60
N HIS A 40 -1.86 -6.34 8.44
CA HIS A 40 -0.88 -7.40 8.66
C HIS A 40 0.50 -6.87 9.05
N HIS A 41 0.50 -5.83 9.88
CA HIS A 41 1.69 -5.18 10.40
C HIS A 41 2.56 -4.50 9.33
N LYS A 42 1.96 -4.18 8.17
CA LYS A 42 2.65 -3.52 7.05
C LYS A 42 2.16 -2.11 6.84
N CYS A 43 3.04 -1.28 6.28
CA CYS A 43 2.62 -0.02 5.67
C CYS A 43 1.66 -0.31 4.48
N CYS A 44 0.50 0.35 4.43
CA CYS A 44 -0.49 0.19 3.33
C CYS A 44 0.10 0.45 1.93
N TYR A 45 1.13 1.29 1.84
CA TYR A 45 1.66 1.77 0.57
C TYR A 45 2.88 0.99 0.10
N CYS A 46 3.94 0.95 0.92
CA CYS A 46 5.20 0.32 0.52
C CYS A 46 5.29 -1.18 0.85
N GLU A 47 4.30 -1.71 1.57
CA GLU A 47 4.22 -3.11 2.04
C GLU A 47 5.40 -3.59 2.88
N ARG A 48 6.27 -2.69 3.34
CA ARG A 48 7.29 -3.04 4.33
C ARG A 48 6.61 -3.34 5.65
N GLU A 49 7.08 -4.38 6.32
CA GLU A 49 6.71 -4.66 7.71
C GLU A 49 7.17 -3.52 8.61
N ARG A 50 6.35 -3.20 9.60
CA ARG A 50 6.52 -2.05 10.48
C ARG A 50 6.12 -2.36 11.90
N ASP A 51 6.80 -1.71 12.82
CA ASP A 51 6.47 -1.73 14.23
C ASP A 51 5.58 -0.53 14.54
N LYS A 52 4.37 -0.78 15.07
CA LYS A 52 3.43 0.27 15.48
C LYS A 52 4.02 1.25 16.49
N THR A 53 5.01 0.85 17.29
CA THR A 53 5.66 1.72 18.28
C THR A 53 6.58 2.77 17.63
N ARG A 54 7.05 2.51 16.41
CA ARG A 54 7.92 3.42 15.65
C ARG A 54 7.15 4.36 14.74
N GLU A 55 5.91 4.00 14.38
CA GLU A 55 5.04 4.78 13.53
C GLU A 55 4.02 5.56 14.38
N SER A 56 4.27 6.86 14.57
CA SER A 56 3.45 7.71 15.42
C SER A 56 2.12 8.14 14.77
N ASP A 57 2.06 8.14 13.44
CA ASP A 57 1.03 8.87 12.70
C ASP A 57 0.08 7.91 11.98
N ILE A 58 -1.19 8.29 11.91
CA ILE A 58 -2.18 7.63 11.05
C ILE A 58 -2.31 8.46 9.78
N GLU A 59 -2.24 7.76 8.66
CA GLU A 59 -2.40 8.32 7.33
C GLU A 59 -3.86 8.67 7.08
N HIS A 60 -4.08 9.86 6.52
CA HIS A 60 -5.37 10.28 5.97
C HIS A 60 -5.28 10.19 4.45
N PHE A 61 -6.00 9.25 3.83
CA PHE A 61 -5.96 9.08 2.37
C PHE A 61 -6.31 10.40 1.66
N ARG A 62 -7.48 10.97 1.99
CA ARG A 62 -7.85 12.37 1.74
C ARG A 62 -7.30 13.27 2.86
N PRO A 63 -6.39 14.22 2.56
CA PRO A 63 -5.74 15.06 3.56
C PRO A 63 -6.72 15.92 4.37
N LYS A 64 -6.72 15.78 5.70
CA LYS A 64 -7.68 16.49 6.55
C LYS A 64 -7.53 18.02 6.61
N ALA A 65 -6.33 18.56 6.39
CA ALA A 65 -6.01 19.96 6.73
C ALA A 65 -5.90 20.87 5.51
N GLU A 66 -5.33 20.38 4.41
CA GLU A 66 -5.07 21.15 3.18
C GLU A 66 -4.77 20.17 2.04
N VAL A 67 -4.77 20.66 0.80
CA VAL A 67 -4.29 19.90 -0.38
C VAL A 67 -3.17 20.71 -1.02
N THR A 68 -1.96 20.14 -1.10
CA THR A 68 -0.75 20.90 -1.46
C THR A 68 -0.85 21.57 -2.83
N GLU A 69 -1.41 20.88 -3.83
CA GLU A 69 -1.53 21.38 -5.20
C GLU A 69 -2.73 22.30 -5.45
N VAL A 70 -3.63 22.49 -4.47
CA VAL A 70 -4.84 23.29 -4.64
C VAL A 70 -4.89 24.42 -3.61
N ALA A 71 -4.65 25.64 -4.09
CA ALA A 71 -4.80 26.84 -3.29
C ALA A 71 -6.20 26.93 -2.68
N ASP A 72 -6.26 27.34 -1.41
CA ASP A 72 -7.49 27.56 -0.64
C ASP A 72 -8.39 26.31 -0.53
N HIS A 73 -7.85 25.11 -0.71
CA HIS A 73 -8.60 23.90 -0.36
C HIS A 73 -8.66 23.77 1.17
N PRO A 74 -9.84 23.67 1.80
CA PRO A 74 -9.98 23.66 3.26
C PRO A 74 -9.50 22.36 3.94
N GLY A 75 -8.90 21.44 3.17
CA GLY A 75 -8.75 20.03 3.53
C GLY A 75 -10.08 19.28 3.62
N TYR A 76 -10.00 17.95 3.68
CA TYR A 76 -11.14 17.05 3.88
C TYR A 76 -11.38 16.84 5.38
N TRP A 77 -11.49 17.93 6.13
CA TRP A 77 -11.57 17.90 7.60
C TRP A 77 -12.77 17.06 8.08
N TRP A 78 -13.88 17.06 7.35
CA TRP A 78 -15.06 16.26 7.66
C TRP A 78 -14.83 14.74 7.56
N LEU A 79 -13.71 14.31 6.96
CA LEU A 79 -13.28 12.90 6.87
C LEU A 79 -12.17 12.55 7.87
N ALA A 80 -11.80 13.46 8.78
CA ALA A 80 -10.69 13.21 9.70
C ALA A 80 -10.93 12.02 10.65
N TYR A 81 -12.19 11.69 10.91
CA TYR A 81 -12.60 10.54 11.72
C TYR A 81 -13.23 9.40 10.91
N CYS A 82 -13.31 9.51 9.58
CA CYS A 82 -13.88 8.46 8.74
C CYS A 82 -12.91 7.28 8.71
N TRP A 83 -13.34 6.10 9.18
CA TRP A 83 -12.46 4.92 9.28
C TRP A 83 -11.88 4.54 7.92
N GLU A 84 -12.69 4.65 6.87
CA GLU A 84 -12.34 4.38 5.47
C GLU A 84 -11.32 5.38 4.91
N ASN A 85 -11.08 6.49 5.60
CA ASN A 85 -10.06 7.48 5.24
C ASN A 85 -8.76 7.32 6.06
N LEU A 86 -8.68 6.35 6.97
CA LEU A 86 -7.55 6.16 7.89
C LEU A 86 -6.74 4.90 7.54
N PHE A 87 -5.42 5.05 7.49
CA PHE A 87 -4.50 3.95 7.21
C PHE A 87 -3.29 3.93 8.16
N PHE A 88 -2.79 2.74 8.45
CA PHE A 88 -1.47 2.56 9.02
C PHE A 88 -0.41 2.69 7.92
N SER A 89 0.44 3.71 8.00
CA SER A 89 1.46 4.01 7.01
C SER A 89 2.77 4.38 7.69
N CYS A 90 3.89 4.09 7.04
CA CYS A 90 5.18 4.50 7.57
C CYS A 90 5.44 5.99 7.34
N ARG A 91 6.24 6.61 8.22
CA ARG A 91 6.64 8.02 8.10
C ARG A 91 7.18 8.41 6.71
N LYS A 92 7.97 7.55 6.07
CA LYS A 92 8.52 7.85 4.73
C LYS A 92 7.39 8.06 3.71
N CYS A 93 6.46 7.11 3.60
CA CYS A 93 5.34 7.21 2.65
C CYS A 93 4.38 8.36 2.98
N ASN A 94 4.06 8.56 4.26
CA ASN A 94 3.11 9.59 4.70
C ASN A 94 3.76 11.00 4.73
N GLN A 95 4.82 11.19 5.49
CA GLN A 95 5.38 12.52 5.80
C GLN A 95 6.42 13.01 4.77
N GLU A 96 7.17 12.13 4.12
CA GLU A 96 8.21 12.54 3.15
C GLU A 96 7.67 12.60 1.73
N TYR A 97 6.92 11.58 1.31
CA TYR A 97 6.36 11.46 -0.04
C TYR A 97 4.97 12.09 -0.17
N LYS A 98 3.91 11.39 0.25
CA LYS A 98 2.53 11.80 -0.04
C LYS A 98 2.20 13.17 0.55
N LYS A 99 2.52 13.39 1.83
CA LYS A 99 2.17 14.61 2.57
C LYS A 99 0.67 14.93 2.37
N ASN A 100 0.38 16.12 1.88
CA ASN A 100 -0.95 16.60 1.55
C ASN A 100 -1.21 16.59 0.02
N PHE A 101 -0.38 15.90 -0.76
CA PHE A 101 -0.58 15.76 -2.20
C PHE A 101 -1.70 14.75 -2.48
N PHE A 102 -2.76 15.19 -3.16
CA PHE A 102 -3.96 14.38 -3.40
C PHE A 102 -4.53 14.64 -4.80
N PRO A 103 -3.85 14.15 -5.84
CA PRO A 103 -4.20 14.42 -7.22
C PRO A 103 -5.51 13.73 -7.60
N VAL A 104 -6.41 14.46 -8.26
CA VAL A 104 -7.68 13.92 -8.81
C VAL A 104 -7.66 14.03 -10.33
N ALA A 105 -8.43 13.18 -11.01
CA ALA A 105 -8.50 13.16 -12.47
C ALA A 105 -9.15 14.43 -13.06
N ASP A 106 -10.14 14.99 -12.37
CA ASP A 106 -10.86 16.20 -12.77
C ASP A 106 -11.01 17.15 -11.58
N GLU A 107 -10.25 18.24 -11.59
CA GLU A 107 -10.28 19.27 -10.54
C GLU A 107 -11.66 19.94 -10.39
N GLN A 108 -12.51 19.92 -11.43
CA GLN A 108 -13.88 20.45 -11.34
C GLN A 108 -14.79 19.57 -10.46
N LYS A 109 -14.43 18.29 -10.28
CA LYS A 109 -15.18 17.33 -9.46
C LYS A 109 -14.58 17.12 -8.07
N ARG A 110 -13.52 17.85 -7.72
CA ARG A 110 -12.90 17.76 -6.39
C ARG A 110 -13.88 18.16 -5.29
N ALA A 111 -13.99 17.34 -4.26
CA ALA A 111 -14.88 17.62 -3.13
C ALA A 111 -14.26 18.67 -2.20
N ARG A 112 -14.91 19.83 -2.08
CA ARG A 112 -14.44 20.96 -1.25
C ARG A 112 -15.22 21.14 0.06
N THR A 113 -16.34 20.44 0.23
CA THR A 113 -17.19 20.52 1.43
C THR A 113 -17.77 19.14 1.80
N GLU A 114 -18.27 19.01 3.01
CA GLU A 114 -18.91 17.81 3.56
C GLU A 114 -20.21 17.38 2.86
N ASN A 115 -20.76 18.25 2.02
CA ASN A 115 -21.99 18.04 1.25
C ASN A 115 -21.72 17.56 -0.18
N CYS A 116 -20.45 17.53 -0.63
CA CYS A 116 -20.08 17.00 -1.93
C CYS A 116 -20.27 15.47 -1.97
N ASP A 117 -20.69 14.94 -3.11
CA ASP A 117 -20.68 13.50 -3.34
C ASP A 117 -19.25 13.04 -3.66
N LEU A 118 -18.65 12.28 -2.74
CA LEU A 118 -17.30 11.75 -2.89
C LEU A 118 -17.18 10.73 -4.03
N ALA A 119 -18.29 10.19 -4.54
CA ALA A 119 -18.28 9.27 -5.68
C ALA A 119 -18.02 9.97 -7.02
N GLU A 120 -18.22 11.29 -7.12
CA GLU A 120 -17.91 12.06 -8.33
C GLU A 120 -16.42 12.40 -8.44
N GLU A 121 -15.71 12.43 -7.32
CA GLU A 121 -14.27 12.64 -7.25
C GLU A 121 -13.52 11.34 -7.56
N ASP A 122 -12.60 11.38 -8.51
CA ASP A 122 -11.76 10.23 -8.87
C ASP A 122 -10.28 10.51 -8.54
N PRO A 123 -9.79 10.07 -7.37
CA PRO A 123 -8.39 10.21 -6.98
C PRO A 123 -7.48 9.34 -7.85
N TYR A 124 -6.35 9.91 -8.26
CA TYR A 124 -5.28 9.15 -8.91
C TYR A 124 -4.55 8.21 -7.95
N LEU A 125 -4.50 8.54 -6.65
CA LEU A 125 -3.95 7.64 -5.65
C LEU A 125 -4.87 6.43 -5.46
N ILE A 126 -4.27 5.26 -5.43
CA ILE A 126 -4.99 4.00 -5.17
C ILE A 126 -5.31 3.92 -3.67
N ASP A 127 -6.60 3.88 -3.36
CA ASP A 127 -7.10 3.43 -2.07
C ASP A 127 -7.17 1.89 -2.09
N PRO A 128 -6.31 1.18 -1.33
CA PRO A 128 -6.24 -0.27 -1.38
C PRO A 128 -7.49 -0.97 -0.82
N THR A 129 -8.44 -0.23 -0.22
CA THR A 129 -9.73 -0.78 0.20
C THR A 129 -10.82 -0.69 -0.86
N GLN A 130 -10.62 0.14 -1.89
CA GLN A 130 -11.61 0.42 -2.95
C GLN A 130 -11.14 -0.05 -4.34
N LYS A 131 -9.83 -0.03 -4.59
CA LYS A 131 -9.21 -0.42 -5.87
C LYS A 131 -8.08 -1.39 -5.59
N ASP A 132 -8.07 -2.56 -6.23
CA ASP A 132 -6.99 -3.54 -6.08
C ASP A 132 -5.68 -2.97 -6.66
N PRO A 133 -4.64 -2.72 -5.85
CA PRO A 133 -3.37 -2.19 -6.35
C PRO A 133 -2.71 -3.08 -7.41
N GLU A 134 -2.93 -4.40 -7.39
CA GLU A 134 -2.30 -5.35 -8.32
C GLU A 134 -2.83 -5.23 -9.76
N GLU A 135 -4.04 -4.66 -9.94
CA GLU A 135 -4.60 -4.31 -11.26
C GLU A 135 -3.94 -3.07 -11.88
N HIS A 136 -3.36 -2.20 -11.04
CA HIS A 136 -2.81 -0.92 -11.45
C HIS A 136 -1.28 -0.86 -11.40
N ILE A 137 -0.64 -1.67 -10.56
CA ILE A 137 0.81 -1.71 -10.34
C ILE A 137 1.34 -3.10 -10.70
N SER A 138 2.47 -3.12 -11.41
CA SER A 138 3.30 -4.29 -11.68
C SER A 138 4.69 -4.05 -11.09
N PHE A 139 5.59 -5.01 -11.28
CA PHE A 139 6.97 -4.93 -10.84
C PHE A 139 7.90 -5.49 -11.89
N ASP A 140 8.90 -4.73 -12.27
CA ASP A 140 9.96 -5.13 -13.21
C ASP A 140 11.30 -5.18 -12.48
N TRP A 141 12.17 -6.11 -12.86
CA TRP A 141 13.48 -6.25 -12.24
C TRP A 141 14.58 -6.45 -13.27
N TYR A 142 15.69 -5.77 -13.07
CA TYR A 142 16.84 -5.80 -13.97
C TYR A 142 18.13 -5.47 -13.23
N GLU A 143 19.27 -5.79 -13.85
CA GLU A 143 20.57 -5.39 -13.33
C GLU A 143 20.74 -3.87 -13.46
N VAL A 144 21.06 -3.22 -12.35
CA VAL A 144 21.42 -1.81 -12.28
C VAL A 144 22.88 -1.69 -11.90
N LYS A 145 23.60 -0.81 -12.58
CA LYS A 145 24.97 -0.47 -12.22
C LYS A 145 24.94 0.64 -11.17
N SER A 146 25.47 0.36 -9.99
CA SER A 146 25.65 1.35 -8.94
C SER A 146 26.51 2.52 -9.43
N LYS A 147 26.09 3.74 -9.11
CA LYS A 147 26.83 4.96 -9.49
C LYS A 147 28.10 5.17 -8.66
N SER A 148 28.16 4.61 -7.45
CA SER A 148 29.27 4.85 -6.51
C SER A 148 30.47 3.95 -6.76
N ASP A 149 30.24 2.64 -6.95
CA ASP A 149 31.29 1.63 -7.08
C ASP A 149 31.27 0.90 -8.43
N GLY A 150 30.26 1.15 -9.27
CA GLY A 150 30.12 0.50 -10.58
C GLY A 150 29.70 -0.97 -10.51
N LEU A 151 29.39 -1.51 -9.33
CA LEU A 151 28.94 -2.89 -9.17
C LEU A 151 27.52 -3.04 -9.72
N LYS A 152 27.25 -4.19 -10.36
CA LYS A 152 25.91 -4.54 -10.80
C LYS A 152 25.15 -5.25 -9.69
N SER A 153 23.92 -4.82 -9.43
CA SER A 153 22.99 -5.53 -8.57
C SER A 153 21.61 -5.58 -9.21
N THR A 154 20.84 -6.64 -8.93
CA THR A 154 19.43 -6.66 -9.35
C THR A 154 18.65 -5.71 -8.46
N GLN A 155 17.76 -4.92 -9.06
CA GLN A 155 16.80 -4.09 -8.36
C GLN A 155 15.39 -4.38 -8.88
N VAL A 156 14.37 -4.18 -8.04
CA VAL A 156 12.97 -4.39 -8.38
C VAL A 156 12.21 -3.07 -8.31
N PHE A 157 11.71 -2.61 -9.44
CA PHE A 157 10.97 -1.36 -9.59
C PHE A 157 9.47 -1.65 -9.73
N ALA A 158 8.65 -0.94 -8.96
CA ALA A 158 7.22 -0.83 -9.23
C ALA A 158 7.01 -0.10 -10.56
N THR A 159 6.10 -0.61 -11.40
CA THR A 159 5.75 -0.03 -12.69
C THR A 159 4.23 0.12 -12.81
N GLY A 160 3.77 1.25 -13.35
CA GLY A 160 2.34 1.53 -13.45
C GLY A 160 1.73 0.87 -14.69
N ARG A 161 0.76 -0.03 -14.51
CA ARG A 161 -0.08 -0.59 -15.57
C ARG A 161 -1.07 0.45 -16.11
N THR A 162 -1.52 1.33 -15.23
CA THR A 162 -2.51 2.39 -15.50
C THR A 162 -1.99 3.73 -14.99
N ASP A 163 -2.68 4.82 -15.33
CA ASP A 163 -2.30 6.16 -14.85
C ASP A 163 -2.46 6.30 -13.33
N TYR A 164 -3.43 5.61 -12.71
CA TYR A 164 -3.53 5.48 -11.25
C TYR A 164 -2.26 4.86 -10.65
N GLY A 165 -1.81 3.74 -11.22
CA GLY A 165 -0.58 3.06 -10.77
C GLY A 165 0.65 3.94 -10.92
N LYS A 166 0.82 4.59 -12.08
CA LYS A 166 1.95 5.51 -12.33
C LYS A 166 1.98 6.65 -11.31
N LYS A 167 0.83 7.32 -11.11
CA LYS A 167 0.73 8.46 -10.19
C LYS A 167 0.90 8.02 -8.74
N THR A 168 0.36 6.88 -8.35
CA THR A 168 0.54 6.28 -7.01
C THR A 168 2.02 6.00 -6.73
N ILE A 169 2.73 5.36 -7.67
CA ILE A 169 4.17 5.07 -7.55
C ILE A 169 4.99 6.35 -7.39
N GLU A 170 4.70 7.36 -8.21
CA GLU A 170 5.37 8.66 -8.19
C GLU A 170 5.16 9.39 -6.86
N VAL A 171 3.89 9.58 -6.46
CA VAL A 171 3.52 10.36 -5.27
C VAL A 171 3.99 9.71 -3.98
N LEU A 172 4.02 8.37 -3.91
CA LEU A 172 4.41 7.62 -2.71
C LEU A 172 5.89 7.23 -2.68
N GLY A 173 6.67 7.57 -3.71
CA GLY A 173 8.08 7.22 -3.79
C GLY A 173 8.32 5.70 -3.77
N LEU A 174 7.48 4.91 -4.45
CA LEU A 174 7.53 3.44 -4.35
C LEU A 174 8.76 2.82 -5.03
N ASN A 175 9.62 3.62 -5.66
CA ASN A 175 10.86 3.23 -6.33
C ASN A 175 12.11 3.85 -5.71
N GLU A 176 12.04 4.24 -4.44
CA GLU A 176 13.21 4.60 -3.65
C GLU A 176 14.25 3.48 -3.58
N ASP A 177 15.53 3.84 -3.57
CA ASP A 177 16.67 2.91 -3.64
C ASP A 177 16.59 1.78 -2.60
N GLU A 178 16.18 2.08 -1.37
CA GLU A 178 16.00 1.04 -0.33
C GLU A 178 14.90 0.02 -0.71
N LEU A 179 13.75 0.49 -1.22
CA LEU A 179 12.63 -0.37 -1.58
C LEU A 179 12.98 -1.28 -2.75
N THR A 180 13.70 -0.76 -3.73
CA THR A 180 14.07 -1.53 -4.91
C THR A 180 15.07 -2.63 -4.59
N VAL A 181 15.98 -2.37 -3.63
CA VAL A 181 16.97 -3.33 -3.12
C VAL A 181 16.32 -4.35 -2.18
N GLU A 182 15.49 -3.92 -1.23
CA GLU A 182 14.81 -4.82 -0.28
C GLU A 182 13.93 -5.84 -1.02
N ARG A 183 13.16 -5.40 -2.03
CA ARG A 183 12.38 -6.29 -2.90
C ARG A 183 13.28 -7.25 -3.66
N ALA A 184 14.41 -6.78 -4.21
CA ALA A 184 15.34 -7.64 -4.94
C ALA A 184 15.93 -8.76 -4.07
N GLY A 185 16.08 -8.54 -2.77
CA GLY A 185 16.47 -9.57 -1.80
C GLY A 185 15.56 -10.81 -1.80
N LEU A 186 14.30 -10.68 -2.26
CA LEU A 186 13.36 -11.80 -2.34
C LEU A 186 13.56 -12.68 -3.57
N ILE A 187 14.17 -12.16 -4.65
CA ILE A 187 14.21 -12.83 -5.96
C ILE A 187 14.79 -14.24 -5.87
N GLN A 188 15.87 -14.43 -5.10
CA GLN A 188 16.52 -15.74 -5.04
C GLN A 188 15.61 -16.80 -4.39
N ALA A 189 14.89 -16.45 -3.34
CA ALA A 189 13.95 -17.36 -2.68
C ALA A 189 12.76 -17.70 -3.61
N LEU A 190 12.18 -16.68 -4.25
CA LEU A 190 11.07 -16.86 -5.19
C LEU A 190 11.48 -17.71 -6.40
N LYS A 191 12.70 -17.50 -6.91
CA LYS A 191 13.29 -18.29 -8.01
C LYS A 191 13.50 -19.75 -7.62
N SER A 192 13.95 -20.02 -6.40
CA SER A 192 14.09 -21.39 -5.91
C SER A 192 12.75 -22.11 -5.87
N LEU A 193 11.70 -21.47 -5.34
CA LEU A 193 10.34 -22.02 -5.33
C LEU A 193 9.81 -22.30 -6.74
N ALA A 194 9.97 -21.34 -7.66
CA ALA A 194 9.57 -21.52 -9.06
C ALA A 194 10.33 -22.68 -9.74
N THR A 195 11.63 -22.83 -9.45
CA THR A 195 12.45 -23.92 -9.99
C THR A 195 11.96 -25.27 -9.48
N LEU A 196 11.68 -25.38 -8.18
CA LEU A 196 11.16 -26.61 -7.57
C LEU A 196 9.78 -27.00 -8.10
N MET A 197 8.90 -26.01 -8.32
CA MET A 197 7.60 -26.24 -8.98
C MET A 197 7.77 -26.75 -10.42
N ASN A 198 8.68 -26.18 -11.19
CA ASN A 198 8.93 -26.66 -12.56
C ASN A 198 9.48 -28.10 -12.57
N VAL A 199 10.33 -28.46 -11.62
CA VAL A 199 10.86 -29.83 -11.47
C VAL A 199 9.76 -30.82 -11.07
N SER A 200 8.87 -30.46 -10.14
CA SER A 200 7.76 -31.34 -9.74
C SER A 200 6.78 -31.61 -10.87
N GLN A 201 6.53 -30.62 -11.73
CA GLN A 201 5.70 -30.79 -12.93
C GLN A 201 6.28 -31.79 -13.96
N LEU A 202 7.58 -32.09 -13.90
CA LEU A 202 8.23 -33.10 -14.76
C LEU A 202 8.12 -34.54 -14.22
N GLY A 203 7.49 -34.74 -13.06
CA GLY A 203 7.24 -36.08 -12.49
C GLY A 203 8.36 -36.63 -11.60
N HIS A 204 9.30 -35.77 -11.14
CA HIS A 204 10.40 -36.17 -10.28
C HIS A 204 10.01 -36.14 -8.78
N GLY A 205 9.23 -37.14 -8.34
CA GLY A 205 9.13 -37.59 -6.93
C GLY A 205 8.55 -36.64 -5.87
N ILE A 206 8.35 -35.36 -6.18
CA ILE A 206 7.79 -34.34 -5.27
C ILE A 206 6.38 -34.00 -5.73
N SER A 207 5.43 -33.88 -4.79
CA SER A 207 4.05 -33.52 -5.10
C SER A 207 3.95 -32.10 -5.65
N VAL A 208 3.25 -31.92 -6.78
CA VAL A 208 2.92 -30.60 -7.33
C VAL A 208 2.12 -29.77 -6.31
N GLU A 209 1.25 -30.43 -5.53
CA GLU A 209 0.42 -29.76 -4.54
C GLU A 209 1.23 -29.22 -3.37
N GLU A 210 2.24 -29.97 -2.91
CA GLU A 210 3.14 -29.49 -1.86
C GLU A 210 3.91 -28.24 -2.32
N ARG A 211 4.39 -28.23 -3.57
CA ARG A 211 5.04 -27.04 -4.13
C ARG A 211 4.08 -25.88 -4.33
N ALA A 212 2.83 -26.17 -4.68
CA ALA A 212 1.79 -25.14 -4.83
C ALA A 212 1.52 -24.47 -3.48
N GLU A 213 1.46 -25.25 -2.40
CA GLU A 213 1.27 -24.73 -1.05
C GLU A 213 2.44 -23.83 -0.61
N GLU A 214 3.69 -24.20 -0.93
CA GLU A 214 4.84 -23.34 -0.66
C GLU A 214 4.75 -21.99 -1.42
N ILE A 215 4.26 -21.99 -2.66
CA ILE A 215 4.03 -20.75 -3.42
C ILE A 215 2.91 -19.91 -2.77
N ARG A 216 1.78 -20.53 -2.39
CA ARG A 216 0.69 -19.82 -1.68
C ARG A 216 1.19 -19.18 -0.40
N GLN A 217 1.92 -19.93 0.43
CA GLN A 217 2.52 -19.40 1.66
C GLN A 217 3.48 -18.25 1.38
N ALA A 218 4.32 -18.37 0.34
CA ALA A 218 5.28 -17.34 -0.05
C ALA A 218 4.64 -16.09 -0.69
N THR A 219 3.35 -16.13 -1.01
CA THR A 219 2.58 -15.06 -1.67
C THR A 219 1.38 -14.58 -0.86
N SER A 220 1.27 -14.99 0.41
CA SER A 220 0.21 -14.55 1.31
C SER A 220 0.18 -13.03 1.49
N ALA A 221 -1.02 -12.47 1.63
CA ALA A 221 -1.29 -11.08 1.99
C ALA A 221 -0.61 -10.64 3.28
N LYS A 222 -0.21 -11.57 4.15
CA LYS A 222 0.45 -11.28 5.43
C LYS A 222 1.94 -10.96 5.31
N LEU A 223 2.56 -11.30 4.19
CA LEU A 223 4.00 -11.12 4.01
C LEU A 223 4.35 -9.71 3.51
N PRO A 224 5.55 -9.19 3.82
CA PRO A 224 6.01 -7.94 3.23
C PRO A 224 6.23 -8.11 1.72
N PHE A 225 5.92 -7.06 0.96
CA PHE A 225 6.02 -7.06 -0.51
C PHE A 225 5.18 -8.14 -1.21
N THR A 226 4.00 -8.45 -0.67
CA THR A 226 3.01 -9.36 -1.26
C THR A 226 2.79 -9.08 -2.75
N ALA A 227 2.54 -7.83 -3.14
CA ALA A 227 2.23 -7.51 -4.53
C ALA A 227 3.38 -7.90 -5.47
N PHE A 228 4.64 -7.65 -5.06
CA PHE A 228 5.80 -8.09 -5.83
C PHE A 228 5.95 -9.62 -5.84
N ARG A 229 5.76 -10.28 -4.70
CA ARG A 229 5.84 -11.75 -4.61
C ARG A 229 4.85 -12.42 -5.56
N ARG A 230 3.60 -11.95 -5.58
CA ARG A 230 2.54 -12.43 -6.49
C ARG A 230 2.88 -12.13 -7.95
N GLU A 231 3.32 -10.90 -8.25
CA GLU A 231 3.69 -10.50 -9.61
C GLU A 231 4.86 -11.32 -10.17
N TYR A 232 5.85 -11.67 -9.33
CA TYR A 232 6.94 -12.55 -9.73
C TYR A 232 6.42 -13.88 -10.29
N PHE A 233 5.55 -14.57 -9.54
CA PHE A 233 4.99 -15.86 -9.96
C PHE A 233 4.08 -15.72 -11.18
N ARG A 234 3.32 -14.63 -11.33
CA ARG A 234 2.57 -14.33 -12.56
C ARG A 234 3.50 -14.26 -13.77
N LYS A 235 4.59 -13.49 -13.67
CA LYS A 235 5.55 -13.29 -14.79
C LYS A 235 6.32 -14.55 -15.19
N VAL A 236 6.55 -15.49 -14.27
CA VAL A 236 7.18 -16.78 -14.58
C VAL A 236 6.19 -17.89 -14.95
N GLY A 237 4.91 -17.56 -15.18
CA GLY A 237 3.89 -18.52 -15.63
C GLY A 237 3.29 -19.40 -14.54
N LEU A 238 3.52 -19.06 -13.27
CA LEU A 238 3.04 -19.79 -12.09
C LEU A 238 1.94 -19.04 -11.32
N GLY A 239 1.33 -18.03 -11.95
CA GLY A 239 0.32 -17.17 -11.33
C GLY A 239 -0.91 -17.91 -10.78
N LYS A 240 -1.23 -19.10 -11.28
CA LYS A 240 -2.35 -19.93 -10.78
C LYS A 240 -2.12 -20.55 -9.40
N TYR A 241 -0.89 -20.48 -8.87
CA TYR A 241 -0.51 -21.05 -7.58
C TYR A 241 -0.30 -20.00 -6.47
N ILE A 242 -0.51 -18.72 -6.77
CA ILE A 242 -0.40 -17.66 -5.76
C ILE A 242 -1.58 -17.72 -4.79
N ALA A 243 -1.40 -17.17 -3.60
CA ALA A 243 -2.51 -17.01 -2.65
C ALA A 243 -3.53 -15.98 -3.15
N ASP A 244 -4.79 -16.21 -2.78
CA ASP A 244 -5.97 -15.38 -3.06
C ASP A 244 -6.50 -14.68 -1.79
N ASP A 245 -5.68 -14.63 -0.74
CA ASP A 245 -5.97 -14.05 0.58
C ASP A 245 -5.82 -12.52 0.68
#